data_AF-A0A231VQ34-F1
#
_entry.id   AF-A0A231VQ34-F1
#
_cell.length_a   1.000
_cell.length_b   1.000
_cell.length_c   1.000
_cell.angle_alpha   90.00
_cell.angle_beta   90.00
_cell.angle_gamma   90.00
#
_symmetry.space_group_name_H-M   'P 1'
#
loop_
_entity.id
_entity.type
_entity.pdbx_description
1 polymer ?
#
loop_
_entity_poly.entity_id
_entity_poly.type
_entity_poly.pdbx_seq_one_letter_code
_entity_poly.pdbx_strand_id
1 'polypeptide(L)'
;MKALNKESILDCDELETELHDAEIKQLDEQIFLMPNYPCEFEVTFLDDYHKKHNYPLFYESYLQNVMEFLESQDIKNGADAFIDDNQNLVFVLYGQGYRAEGKEGILTTQVTV
;
A
#
# COMPACT_ATOMS: atom_id res chain seq x y z
N MET A 1 -1.36 9.41 10.43
CA MET A 1 -2.03 8.83 9.24
C MET A 1 -3.52 8.70 9.48
N LYS A 2 -4.33 9.16 8.52
CA LYS A 2 -5.78 9.02 8.46
C LYS A 2 -6.13 7.96 7.42
N ALA A 3 -6.88 6.94 7.79
CA ALA A 3 -7.35 5.92 6.85
C ALA A 3 -8.32 6.51 5.81
N LEU A 4 -8.19 6.05 4.57
CA LEU A 4 -9.11 6.33 3.47
C LEU A 4 -10.15 5.21 3.32
N ASN A 5 -9.74 3.96 3.56
CA ASN A 5 -10.65 2.84 3.70
C ASN A 5 -11.38 2.86 5.03
N LYS A 6 -12.56 2.24 5.07
CA LYS A 6 -13.36 2.14 6.30
C LYS A 6 -12.78 1.15 7.31
N GLU A 7 -12.26 0.03 6.83
CA GLU A 7 -11.68 -1.06 7.60
C GLU A 7 -10.35 -1.50 6.95
N SER A 8 -9.49 -2.17 7.70
CA SER A 8 -8.27 -2.76 7.11
C SER A 8 -8.64 -4.02 6.36
N ILE A 9 -8.06 -4.24 5.18
CA ILE A 9 -8.30 -5.45 4.40
C ILE A 9 -7.97 -6.75 5.15
N LEU A 10 -7.07 -6.70 6.14
CA LEU A 10 -6.72 -7.87 6.95
C LEU A 10 -7.81 -8.27 7.94
N ASP A 11 -8.70 -7.34 8.29
CA ASP A 11 -9.79 -7.55 9.25
C ASP A 11 -11.13 -7.84 8.56
N CYS A 12 -11.23 -7.62 7.24
CA CYS A 12 -12.43 -7.83 6.44
C CYS A 12 -12.82 -9.30 6.28
N ASP A 13 -14.13 -9.59 6.35
CA ASP A 13 -14.71 -10.80 5.78
C ASP A 13 -14.86 -10.73 4.24
N GLU A 14 -15.49 -11.73 3.62
CA GLU A 14 -15.67 -11.78 2.15
C GLU A 14 -16.49 -10.61 1.61
N LEU A 15 -17.57 -10.21 2.29
CA LEU A 15 -18.42 -9.10 1.85
C LEU A 15 -17.72 -7.75 2.09
N GLU A 16 -17.04 -7.62 3.24
CA GLU A 16 -16.27 -6.43 3.58
C GLU A 16 -15.09 -6.25 2.62
N THR A 17 -14.49 -7.34 2.14
CA THR A 17 -13.46 -7.33 1.10
C THR A 17 -13.99 -6.73 -0.20
N GLU A 18 -15.17 -7.13 -0.68
CA GLU A 18 -15.76 -6.54 -1.89
C GLU A 18 -16.01 -5.03 -1.75
N LEU A 19 -16.43 -4.59 -0.56
CA LEU A 19 -16.63 -3.17 -0.26
C LEU A 19 -15.30 -2.42 -0.20
N HIS A 20 -14.29 -3.00 0.42
CA HIS A 20 -12.94 -2.45 0.53
C HIS A 20 -12.30 -2.27 -0.86
N ASP A 21 -12.40 -3.29 -1.72
CA ASP A 21 -11.90 -3.23 -3.09
C ASP A 21 -12.62 -2.14 -3.90
N ALA A 22 -13.92 -1.94 -3.66
CA ALA A 22 -14.67 -0.85 -4.27
C ALA A 22 -14.19 0.54 -3.79
N GLU A 23 -13.80 0.68 -2.51
CA GLU A 23 -13.20 1.91 -1.97
C GLU A 23 -11.84 2.21 -2.63
N ILE A 24 -10.97 1.19 -2.78
CA ILE A 24 -9.68 1.32 -3.48
C ILE A 24 -9.90 1.71 -4.95
N LYS A 25 -10.87 1.10 -5.62
CA LYS A 25 -11.21 1.46 -7.01
C LYS A 25 -11.71 2.89 -7.13
N GLN A 26 -12.55 3.36 -6.20
CA GLN A 26 -12.99 4.76 -6.18
C GLN A 26 -11.84 5.74 -5.94
N LEU A 27 -10.82 5.33 -5.18
CA LEU A 27 -9.60 6.11 -5.00
C LEU A 27 -8.78 6.20 -6.30
N ASP A 28 -8.60 5.08 -7.01
CA ASP A 28 -7.94 5.07 -8.33
C ASP A 28 -8.62 6.04 -9.32
N GLU A 29 -9.96 5.97 -9.41
CA GLU A 29 -10.74 6.89 -10.25
C GLU A 29 -10.52 8.36 -9.86
N GLN A 30 -10.40 8.67 -8.57
CA GLN A 30 -10.09 10.02 -8.10
C GLN A 30 -8.67 10.46 -8.46
N ILE A 31 -7.69 9.58 -8.29
CA ILE A 31 -6.29 9.84 -8.68
C ILE A 31 -6.19 10.11 -10.18
N PHE A 32 -6.89 9.34 -11.00
CA PHE A 32 -6.92 9.53 -12.45
C PHE A 32 -7.47 10.91 -12.87
N LEU A 33 -8.41 11.46 -12.09
CA LEU A 33 -8.99 12.79 -12.33
C LEU A 33 -8.09 13.95 -11.85
N MET A 34 -7.09 13.67 -11.00
CA MET A 34 -6.15 14.69 -10.55
C MET A 34 -5.16 15.06 -11.68
N PRO A 35 -4.60 16.29 -11.67
CA PRO A 35 -3.51 16.64 -12.56
C PRO A 35 -2.36 15.66 -12.40
N ASN A 36 -1.93 15.04 -13.50
CA ASN A 36 -0.76 14.18 -13.45
C ASN A 36 0.50 15.04 -13.23
N TYR A 37 1.33 14.68 -12.25
CA TYR A 37 2.56 15.39 -11.93
C TYR A 37 3.70 14.41 -11.63
N PRO A 38 4.96 14.80 -11.89
CA PRO A 38 6.11 13.99 -11.51
C PRO A 38 6.24 13.93 -9.99
N CYS A 39 6.39 12.72 -9.45
CA CYS A 39 6.53 12.45 -8.02
C CYS A 39 7.51 11.30 -7.78
N GLU A 40 7.86 11.10 -6.52
CA GLU A 40 8.68 9.99 -6.08
C GLU A 40 7.80 8.99 -5.31
N PHE A 41 7.95 7.71 -5.62
CA PHE A 41 7.36 6.64 -4.81
C PHE A 41 8.44 6.13 -3.85
N GLU A 42 8.26 6.39 -2.56
CA GLU A 42 9.11 5.84 -1.49
C GLU A 42 8.52 4.51 -1.03
N VAL A 43 9.29 3.43 -1.12
CA VAL A 43 8.93 2.10 -0.66
C VAL A 43 9.71 1.77 0.60
N THR A 44 9.02 1.49 1.70
CA THR A 44 9.62 1.06 2.96
C THR A 44 9.01 -0.25 3.46
N PHE A 45 9.77 -0.99 4.27
CA PHE A 45 9.31 -2.25 4.85
C PHE A 45 8.91 -2.04 6.32
N LEU A 46 7.71 -2.49 6.67
CA LEU A 46 7.15 -2.31 8.01
C LEU A 46 7.33 -3.54 8.90
N ASP A 47 7.39 -4.74 8.33
CA ASP A 47 7.56 -5.97 9.11
C ASP A 47 8.99 -6.15 9.65
N ASP A 48 9.10 -6.76 10.83
CA ASP A 48 10.36 -6.90 11.59
C ASP A 48 11.52 -7.49 10.76
N TYR A 49 11.23 -8.46 9.90
CA TYR A 49 12.27 -9.17 9.15
C TYR A 49 12.74 -8.31 7.98
N HIS A 50 11.84 -7.89 7.09
CA HIS A 50 12.24 -7.16 5.89
C HIS A 50 12.75 -5.77 6.21
N LYS A 51 12.24 -5.11 7.27
CA LYS A 51 12.76 -3.83 7.75
C LYS A 51 14.23 -3.89 8.19
N LYS A 52 14.66 -5.04 8.75
CA LYS A 52 16.05 -5.25 9.17
C LYS A 52 16.97 -5.62 8.01
N HIS A 53 16.42 -6.23 6.97
CA HIS A 53 17.18 -6.84 5.87
C HIS A 53 17.17 -6.04 4.57
N ASN A 54 16.35 -4.99 4.46
CA ASN A 54 16.23 -4.15 3.28
C ASN A 54 16.40 -2.67 3.64
N TYR A 55 16.60 -1.85 2.61
CA TYR A 55 16.63 -0.40 2.69
C TYR A 55 15.43 0.19 1.96
N PRO A 56 14.99 1.41 2.32
CA PRO A 56 14.02 2.15 1.53
C PRO A 56 14.44 2.23 0.06
N LEU A 57 13.47 2.13 -0.84
CA LEU A 57 13.65 2.25 -2.28
C LEU A 57 12.88 3.48 -2.78
N PHE A 58 13.42 4.16 -3.78
CA PHE A 58 12.85 5.39 -4.32
C PHE A 58 12.71 5.26 -5.84
N TYR A 59 11.55 5.61 -6.36
CA TYR A 59 11.24 5.53 -7.79
C TYR A 59 10.68 6.85 -8.29
N GLU A 60 11.38 7.48 -9.23
CA GLU A 60 10.84 8.64 -9.95
C GLU A 60 9.73 8.17 -10.91
N SER A 61 8.53 8.73 -10.79
CA SER A 61 7.38 8.36 -11.59
C SER A 61 6.40 9.54 -11.72
N TYR A 62 5.16 9.23 -12.05
CA TYR A 62 4.05 10.16 -12.18
C TYR A 62 2.89 9.66 -11.32
N LEU A 63 2.13 10.57 -10.70
CA LEU A 63 1.04 10.23 -9.78
C LEU A 63 0.10 9.16 -10.36
N GLN A 64 -0.31 9.31 -11.63
CA GLN A 64 -1.25 8.38 -12.26
C GLN A 64 -0.71 6.96 -12.45
N ASN A 65 0.61 6.74 -12.32
CA ASN A 65 1.22 5.41 -12.41
C ASN A 65 1.20 4.68 -11.05
N VAL A 66 0.67 5.29 -9.98
CA VAL A 66 0.75 4.71 -8.63
C VAL A 66 0.06 3.35 -8.58
N MET A 67 -1.14 3.20 -9.14
CA MET A 67 -1.87 1.93 -9.05
C MET A 67 -1.17 0.81 -9.82
N GLU A 68 -0.66 1.10 -11.03
CA GLU A 68 0.18 0.16 -11.80
C GLU A 68 1.45 -0.23 -11.01
N PHE A 69 2.06 0.75 -10.32
CA PHE A 69 3.22 0.49 -9.48
C PHE A 69 2.87 -0.43 -8.30
N LEU A 70 1.75 -0.20 -7.60
CA LEU A 70 1.30 -1.07 -6.52
C LEU A 70 1.09 -2.51 -7.01
N GLU A 71 0.41 -2.69 -8.16
CA GLU A 71 0.18 -4.01 -8.77
C GLU A 71 1.47 -4.76 -9.13
N SER A 72 2.57 -4.03 -9.36
CA SER A 72 3.88 -4.64 -9.60
C SER A 72 4.58 -5.15 -8.33
N GLN A 73 4.10 -4.76 -7.14
CA GLN A 73 4.62 -5.21 -5.85
C GLN A 73 3.99 -6.55 -5.41
N ASP A 74 4.57 -7.19 -4.39
CA ASP A 74 3.96 -8.39 -3.79
C ASP A 74 2.73 -7.98 -2.96
N ILE A 75 1.56 -8.04 -3.57
CA ILE A 75 0.24 -7.83 -2.95
C ILE A 75 -0.52 -9.16 -3.04
N LYS A 76 -0.60 -9.90 -1.93
CA LYS A 76 -1.35 -11.18 -1.88
C LYS A 76 -2.58 -11.12 -1.01
N ASN A 77 -2.54 -10.27 0.01
CA ASN A 77 -3.58 -10.12 1.03
C ASN A 77 -4.18 -8.71 0.99
N GLY A 78 -4.11 -8.05 -0.18
CA GLY A 78 -4.69 -6.73 -0.42
C GLY A 78 -3.84 -5.55 0.08
N ALA A 79 -4.47 -4.38 0.06
CA ALA A 79 -3.83 -3.12 0.38
C ALA A 79 -4.79 -2.16 1.09
N ASP A 80 -4.25 -1.32 1.97
CA ASP A 80 -4.96 -0.23 2.63
C ASP A 80 -4.40 1.13 2.18
N ALA A 81 -5.25 2.14 2.11
CA ALA A 81 -4.89 3.50 1.73
C ALA A 81 -5.07 4.50 2.88
N PHE A 82 -4.15 5.46 2.97
CA PHE A 82 -4.09 6.47 4.03
C PHE A 82 -3.62 7.82 3.47
N ILE A 83 -3.86 8.88 4.25
CA ILE A 83 -3.17 10.16 4.13
C ILE A 83 -2.30 10.36 5.36
N ASP A 84 -1.02 10.63 5.18
CA ASP A 84 -0.11 10.89 6.31
C ASP A 84 -0.26 12.31 6.87
N ASP A 85 0.53 12.63 7.89
CA ASP A 85 0.45 13.94 8.56
C ASP A 85 1.04 15.08 7.70
N ASN A 86 1.79 14.74 6.64
CA ASN A 86 2.35 15.64 5.65
C ASN A 86 1.46 15.79 4.41
N GLN A 87 0.28 15.16 4.39
CA GLN A 87 -0.66 15.10 3.26
C GLN A 87 -0.17 14.27 2.06
N ASN A 88 0.76 13.34 2.27
CA ASN A 88 1.15 12.36 1.27
C ASN A 88 0.12 11.24 1.20
N LEU A 89 -0.03 10.66 0.01
CA LEU A 89 -0.85 9.46 -0.18
C LEU A 89 0.00 8.24 0.17
N VAL A 90 -0.52 7.37 1.03
CA VAL A 90 0.21 6.21 1.54
C VAL A 90 -0.61 4.95 1.31
N PHE A 91 0.04 3.92 0.75
CA PHE A 91 -0.51 2.58 0.61
C PHE A 91 0.28 1.61 1.48
N VAL A 92 -0.42 0.78 2.26
CA VAL A 92 0.18 -0.35 2.97
C VAL A 92 -0.26 -1.62 2.27
N LEU A 93 0.73 -2.36 1.77
CA LEU A 93 0.58 -3.56 0.95
C LEU A 93 0.89 -4.79 1.78
N TYR A 94 0.00 -5.77 1.74
CA TYR A 94 0.13 -7.02 2.46
C TYR A 94 0.50 -8.15 1.50
N GLY A 95 1.79 -8.49 1.47
CA GLY A 95 2.37 -9.51 0.61
C GLY A 95 2.25 -10.91 1.21
N GLN A 96 3.16 -11.80 0.82
CA GLN A 96 3.14 -13.18 1.27
C GLN A 96 3.42 -13.34 2.78
N GLY A 97 2.70 -14.28 3.42
CA GLY A 97 3.03 -14.78 4.76
C GLY A 97 4.36 -15.55 4.77
N TYR A 98 5.20 -15.29 5.76
CA TYR A 98 6.51 -15.92 5.90
C TYR A 98 6.75 -16.44 7.33
N ARG A 99 7.74 -17.33 7.46
CA ARG A 99 8.27 -17.76 8.75
C ARG A 99 9.77 -17.54 8.78
N ALA A 100 10.25 -16.71 9.71
CA ALA A 100 11.66 -16.40 9.87
C ALA A 100 12.01 -16.27 11.35
N GLU A 101 13.20 -16.73 11.74
CA GLU A 101 13.69 -16.66 13.13
C GLU A 101 12.71 -17.24 14.18
N GLY A 102 11.92 -18.24 13.79
CA GLY A 102 10.91 -18.86 14.66
C GLY A 102 9.61 -18.08 14.82
N LYS A 103 9.45 -16.94 14.15
CA LYS A 103 8.24 -16.12 14.12
C LYS A 103 7.53 -16.24 12.77
N GLU A 104 6.22 -16.13 12.81
CA GLU A 104 5.38 -15.91 11.62
C GLU A 104 5.21 -14.41 11.40
N GLY A 105 5.09 -14.01 10.14
CA GLY A 105 4.86 -12.62 9.76
C GLY A 105 4.25 -12.55 8.37
N ILE A 106 3.91 -11.34 7.97
CA ILE A 106 3.41 -11.01 6.63
C ILE A 106 4.31 -9.92 6.07
N LEU A 107 4.79 -10.10 4.83
CA LEU A 107 5.54 -9.05 4.16
C LEU A 107 4.65 -7.81 4.11
N THR A 108 5.09 -6.73 4.77
CA THR A 108 4.30 -5.50 4.86
C THR A 108 5.11 -4.36 4.29
N THR A 109 4.66 -3.84 3.17
CA THR A 109 5.35 -2.78 2.41
C THR A 109 4.52 -1.52 2.44
N GLN A 110 5.14 -0.38 2.74
CA GLN A 110 4.49 0.92 2.65
C GLN A 110 5.02 1.65 1.42
N VAL A 111 4.12 2.18 0.59
CA VAL A 111 4.41 3.05 -0.54
C VAL A 111 3.88 4.45 -0.24
N THR A 112 4.75 5.45 -0.19
CA THR A 112 4.39 6.87 0.01
C THR A 112 4.57 7.63 -1.31
N VAL A 113 3.60 8.49 -1.64
CA VAL A 113 3.47 9.25 -2.91
C VAL A 113 3.30 10.73 -2.65
#